data_AF-A0A7J3M0S2-F1
#
_entry.id   AF-A0A7J3M0S2-F1
#
_cell.length_a   1.000
_cell.length_b   1.000
_cell.length_c   1.000
_cell.angle_alpha   90.00
_cell.angle_beta   90.00
_cell.angle_gamma   90.00
#
_symmetry.space_group_name_H-M   'P 1'
#
loop_
_entity.id
_entity.type
_entity.pdbx_description
1 polymer ?
#
loop_
_entity_poly.entity_id
_entity_poly.type
_entity_poly.pdbx_seq_one_letter_code
_entity_poly.pdbx_strand_id
1 'polypeptide(L)'
;MLGNRCDVDFPDVLEFLAKDKNTKVVAVYVEGLENGRAFFDALKKLNEAGKIAVVLKAGRSEVADKASLSHTGSLAGNYKIFTSAVKQAKGIVVESPTELIDVAVLAEKFGRIRSVAVATIQAGLGIVFADVLESNGGRLSRLSEETLQELRKILPPITHRDNPVDVSFSGLDTLKLKKILELLKKDKNVSAVVFCYAVVPPSWVIPEEIIKELFHDEIVVYLTSSPP
;
A
#
# COMPACT_ATOMS: atom_id res chain seq x y z
N MET A 1 -8.48 18.42 -3.54
CA MET A 1 -8.83 19.63 -2.75
C MET A 1 -9.95 20.36 -3.49
N LEU A 2 -10.91 20.95 -2.78
CA LEU A 2 -12.08 21.61 -3.38
C LEU A 2 -12.11 23.15 -3.17
N GLY A 3 -10.97 23.74 -2.81
CA GLY A 3 -10.88 25.19 -2.54
C GLY A 3 -11.80 25.61 -1.39
N ASN A 4 -12.59 26.67 -1.60
CA ASN A 4 -13.41 27.29 -0.56
C ASN A 4 -14.72 26.55 -0.24
N ARG A 5 -15.16 25.59 -1.07
CA ARG A 5 -16.34 24.73 -0.81
C ARG A 5 -17.63 25.51 -0.51
N CYS A 6 -17.85 26.62 -1.22
CA CYS A 6 -19.01 27.49 -1.00
C CYS A 6 -20.33 26.96 -1.57
N ASP A 7 -20.29 25.92 -2.39
CA ASP A 7 -21.46 25.30 -3.04
C ASP A 7 -21.31 23.77 -3.06
N VAL A 8 -20.30 23.26 -3.77
CA VAL A 8 -19.97 21.82 -3.80
C VAL A 8 -18.98 21.46 -2.68
N ASP A 9 -19.30 20.46 -1.87
CA ASP A 9 -18.44 19.94 -0.80
C ASP A 9 -18.02 18.48 -1.06
N PHE A 10 -17.17 17.93 -0.18
CA PHE A 10 -16.66 16.57 -0.28
C PHE A 10 -17.76 15.50 -0.44
N PRO A 11 -18.89 15.52 0.30
CA PRO A 11 -19.93 14.50 0.15
C PRO A 11 -20.43 14.39 -1.29
N ASP A 12 -20.68 15.52 -1.96
CA ASP A 12 -21.22 15.56 -3.33
C ASP A 12 -20.26 14.91 -4.32
N VAL A 13 -18.96 15.27 -4.22
CA VAL A 13 -17.91 14.73 -5.09
C VAL A 13 -17.70 13.24 -4.83
N LEU A 14 -17.70 12.81 -3.57
CA LEU A 14 -17.55 11.39 -3.23
C LEU A 14 -18.73 10.56 -3.73
N GLU A 15 -19.97 11.06 -3.63
CA GLU A 15 -21.14 10.39 -4.16
C GLU A 15 -21.15 10.31 -5.70
N PHE A 16 -20.66 11.35 -6.37
CA PHE A 16 -20.45 11.33 -7.82
C PHE A 16 -19.41 10.26 -8.21
N LEU A 17 -18.23 10.29 -7.59
CA LEU A 17 -17.12 9.36 -7.89
C LEU A 17 -17.45 7.90 -7.53
N ALA A 18 -18.36 7.66 -6.57
CA ALA A 18 -18.86 6.32 -6.28
C ALA A 18 -19.56 5.68 -7.48
N LYS A 19 -20.19 6.49 -8.33
CA LYS A 19 -20.94 6.03 -9.52
C LYS A 19 -20.08 6.01 -10.79
N ASP A 20 -18.93 6.69 -10.78
CA ASP A 20 -18.02 6.72 -11.92
C ASP A 20 -17.33 5.37 -12.11
N LYS A 21 -17.42 4.81 -13.32
CA LYS A 21 -16.82 3.52 -13.67
C LYS A 21 -15.30 3.61 -13.87
N ASN A 22 -14.78 4.80 -14.19
CA ASN A 22 -13.36 5.01 -14.48
C ASN A 22 -12.53 5.25 -13.21
N THR A 23 -13.17 5.68 -12.13
CA THR A 23 -12.51 5.87 -10.83
C THR A 23 -12.34 4.53 -10.11
N LYS A 24 -11.14 4.26 -9.58
CA LYS A 24 -10.88 3.14 -8.65
C LYS A 24 -10.49 3.61 -7.25
N VAL A 25 -9.77 4.73 -7.19
CA VAL A 25 -9.22 5.31 -5.96
C VAL A 25 -9.50 6.79 -5.93
N VAL A 26 -9.80 7.30 -4.73
CA VAL A 26 -10.01 8.72 -4.48
C VAL A 26 -9.06 9.17 -3.38
N ALA A 27 -8.09 10.02 -3.73
CA ALA A 27 -7.21 10.68 -2.78
C ALA A 27 -7.86 11.98 -2.29
N VAL A 28 -8.04 12.12 -0.98
CA VAL A 28 -8.75 13.23 -0.35
C VAL A 28 -7.82 13.92 0.64
N TYR A 29 -7.54 15.19 0.41
CA TYR A 29 -6.90 16.06 1.39
C TYR A 29 -7.97 16.94 2.04
N VAL A 30 -8.06 16.89 3.37
CA VAL A 30 -9.10 17.57 4.16
C VAL A 30 -8.44 18.52 5.15
N GLU A 31 -8.80 19.79 5.11
CA GLU A 31 -8.39 20.79 6.12
C GLU A 31 -9.42 20.87 7.24
N GLY A 32 -10.69 21.01 6.88
CA GLY A 32 -11.83 20.99 7.78
C GLY A 32 -13.07 20.42 7.08
N LEU A 33 -14.13 20.15 7.84
CA LEU A 33 -15.42 19.72 7.31
C LEU A 33 -16.52 20.53 8.00
N GLU A 34 -17.50 21.00 7.22
CA GLU A 34 -18.71 21.59 7.80
C GLU A 34 -19.68 20.49 8.27
N ASN A 35 -19.89 19.46 7.44
CA ASN A 35 -20.77 18.33 7.76
C ASN A 35 -20.00 16.99 7.80
N GLY A 36 -19.44 16.69 8.97
CA GLY A 36 -18.68 15.45 9.19
C GLY A 36 -19.50 14.17 9.00
N ARG A 37 -20.81 14.20 9.29
CA ARG A 37 -21.69 13.03 9.13
C ARG A 37 -21.93 12.72 7.65
N ALA A 38 -22.25 13.73 6.84
CA ALA A 38 -22.42 13.58 5.41
C ALA A 38 -21.14 13.06 4.75
N PHE A 39 -19.97 13.56 5.16
CA PHE A 39 -18.68 13.08 4.66
C PHE A 39 -18.45 11.59 4.98
N PHE A 40 -18.72 11.17 6.23
CA PHE A 40 -18.63 9.77 6.63
C PHE A 40 -19.55 8.88 5.79
N ASP A 41 -20.80 9.29 5.59
CA ASP A 41 -21.77 8.52 4.81
C ASP A 41 -21.37 8.42 3.33
N ALA A 42 -20.87 9.50 2.74
CA ALA A 42 -20.38 9.49 1.36
C ALA A 42 -19.12 8.62 1.20
N LEU A 43 -18.17 8.69 2.14
CA LEU A 43 -17.00 7.80 2.17
C LEU A 43 -17.41 6.33 2.28
N LYS A 44 -18.40 6.02 3.11
CA LYS A 44 -18.90 4.65 3.28
C LYS A 44 -19.50 4.15 1.97
N LYS A 45 -20.38 4.92 1.32
CA LYS A 45 -20.96 4.60 0.01
C LYS A 45 -19.90 4.39 -1.06
N LEU A 46 -18.88 5.26 -1.10
CA LEU A 46 -17.73 5.15 -2.01
C LEU A 46 -17.01 3.81 -1.84
N ASN A 47 -16.73 3.40 -0.60
CA ASN A 47 -16.08 2.11 -0.32
C ASN A 47 -16.99 0.91 -0.60
N GLU A 48 -18.30 1.02 -0.34
CA GLU A 48 -19.30 0.00 -0.68
C GLU A 48 -19.44 -0.20 -2.20
N ALA A 49 -19.23 0.86 -2.99
CA ALA A 49 -19.12 0.80 -4.45
C ALA A 49 -17.79 0.19 -4.96
N GLY A 50 -16.95 -0.33 -4.06
CA GLY A 50 -15.69 -1.00 -4.40
C GLY A 50 -14.52 -0.05 -4.69
N LYS A 51 -14.68 1.26 -4.45
CA LYS A 51 -13.59 2.23 -4.59
C LYS A 51 -12.77 2.31 -3.30
N ILE A 52 -11.53 2.81 -3.39
CA ILE A 52 -10.67 3.00 -2.21
C ILE A 52 -10.49 4.49 -1.94
N ALA A 53 -10.87 4.94 -0.75
CA ALA A 53 -10.56 6.29 -0.28
C ALA A 53 -9.22 6.31 0.45
N VAL A 54 -8.31 7.20 0.07
CA VAL A 54 -7.06 7.51 0.79
C VAL A 54 -7.16 8.94 1.28
N VAL A 55 -7.07 9.16 2.59
CA VAL A 55 -7.43 10.43 3.22
C VAL A 55 -6.26 10.97 4.03
N LEU A 56 -5.84 12.19 3.70
CA LEU A 56 -4.91 12.99 4.47
C LEU A 56 -5.66 14.11 5.18
N LYS A 57 -5.60 14.14 6.51
CA LYS A 57 -6.20 15.21 7.33
C LYS A 57 -5.12 16.19 7.80
N ALA A 58 -5.26 17.46 7.44
CA ALA A 58 -4.44 18.54 7.99
C ALA A 58 -4.86 18.89 9.43
N GLY A 59 -4.06 19.66 10.15
CA GLY A 59 -4.41 20.08 11.53
C GLY A 59 -4.24 18.98 12.58
N ARG A 60 -3.20 18.13 12.45
CA ARG A 60 -2.95 17.00 13.37
C ARG A 60 -2.63 17.44 14.81
N SER A 61 -1.94 18.56 14.99
CA SER A 61 -1.62 19.12 16.30
C SER A 61 -2.61 20.21 16.68
N GLU A 62 -2.78 20.48 17.97
CA GLU A 62 -3.63 21.59 18.45
C GLU A 62 -3.21 22.96 17.87
N VAL A 63 -1.91 23.14 17.61
CA VAL A 63 -1.37 24.35 16.96
C VAL A 63 -1.81 24.42 15.51
N ALA A 64 -1.71 23.32 14.76
CA ALA A 64 -2.13 23.26 13.38
C ALA A 64 -3.67 23.32 13.23
N ASP A 65 -4.41 22.79 14.21
CA ASP A 65 -5.87 22.87 14.31
C ASP A 65 -6.32 24.34 14.49
N LYS A 66 -5.67 25.09 15.39
CA LYS A 66 -5.89 26.53 15.56
C LYS A 66 -5.50 27.35 14.32
N ALA A 67 -4.41 27.00 13.66
CA ALA A 67 -4.00 27.65 12.41
C ALA A 67 -5.03 27.39 11.28
N SER A 68 -5.56 26.17 11.19
CA SER A 68 -6.60 25.82 10.23
C SER A 68 -7.92 26.56 10.48
N LEU A 69 -8.28 26.82 11.76
CA LEU A 69 -9.40 27.69 12.12
C LEU A 69 -9.22 29.11 11.53
N SER A 70 -8.03 29.68 11.64
CA SER A 70 -7.74 31.01 11.10
C SER A 70 -7.70 31.06 9.57
N HIS A 71 -7.35 29.96 8.92
CA HIS A 71 -7.21 29.89 7.45
C HIS A 71 -8.52 29.54 6.73
N THR A 72 -9.35 28.68 7.34
CA THR A 72 -10.57 28.14 6.68
C THR A 72 -11.86 28.57 7.37
N GLY A 73 -11.80 29.20 8.54
CA GLY A 73 -12.97 29.59 9.32
C GLY A 73 -13.73 28.42 9.97
N SER A 74 -13.28 27.18 9.77
CA SER A 74 -13.90 25.96 10.33
C SER A 74 -13.00 25.35 11.40
N LEU A 75 -13.57 24.88 12.52
CA LEU A 75 -12.82 24.15 13.54
C LEU A 75 -12.33 22.86 12.87
N ALA A 76 -11.01 22.64 12.79
CA ALA A 76 -10.46 21.48 12.07
C ALA A 76 -10.82 20.14 12.75
N GLY A 77 -11.50 20.17 13.90
CA GLY A 77 -12.15 19.04 14.53
C GLY A 77 -11.14 18.07 15.14
N ASN A 78 -11.58 17.22 16.06
CA ASN A 78 -10.66 16.30 16.72
C ASN A 78 -10.09 15.28 15.72
N TYR A 79 -8.77 15.32 15.48
CA TYR A 79 -8.07 14.44 14.55
C TYR A 79 -8.33 12.95 14.81
N LYS A 80 -8.37 12.51 16.08
CA LYS A 80 -8.64 11.11 16.43
C LYS A 80 -10.07 10.71 16.06
N ILE A 81 -11.05 11.58 16.26
CA ILE A 81 -12.45 11.33 15.87
C ILE A 81 -12.55 11.23 14.34
N PHE A 82 -11.95 12.18 13.62
CA PHE A 82 -11.95 12.19 12.15
C PHE A 82 -11.33 10.91 11.58
N THR A 83 -10.11 10.58 12.00
CA THR A 83 -9.39 9.40 11.48
C THR A 83 -10.09 8.09 11.85
N SER A 84 -10.71 8.03 13.03
CA SER A 84 -11.53 6.88 13.43
C SER A 84 -12.77 6.74 12.55
N ALA A 85 -13.47 7.85 12.24
CA ALA A 85 -14.61 7.84 11.34
C ALA A 85 -14.21 7.38 9.92
N VAL A 86 -13.09 7.88 9.38
CA VAL A 86 -12.56 7.42 8.08
C VAL A 86 -12.30 5.92 8.10
N LYS A 87 -11.62 5.40 9.14
CA LYS A 87 -11.34 3.95 9.29
C LYS A 87 -12.63 3.13 9.40
N GLN A 88 -13.64 3.59 10.12
CA GLN A 88 -14.96 2.94 10.21
C GLN A 88 -15.70 2.92 8.86
N ALA A 89 -15.53 3.96 8.04
CA ALA A 89 -15.99 4.00 6.64
C ALA A 89 -15.10 3.18 5.69
N LYS A 90 -14.13 2.41 6.24
CA LYS A 90 -13.11 1.62 5.55
C LYS A 90 -12.06 2.44 4.79
N GLY A 91 -12.08 3.77 4.83
CA GLY A 91 -11.03 4.60 4.21
C GLY A 91 -9.64 4.34 4.82
N ILE A 92 -8.60 4.60 4.03
CA ILE A 92 -7.20 4.55 4.46
C ILE A 92 -6.81 5.96 4.91
N VAL A 93 -6.23 6.08 6.10
CA VAL A 93 -5.71 7.35 6.62
C VAL A 93 -4.20 7.35 6.43
N VAL A 94 -3.66 8.44 5.88
CA VAL A 94 -2.22 8.65 5.68
C VAL A 94 -1.77 9.91 6.42
N GLU A 95 -0.46 10.02 6.68
CA GLU A 95 0.11 11.07 7.52
C GLU A 95 0.90 12.13 6.75
N SER A 96 1.22 11.88 5.48
CA SER A 96 1.98 12.81 4.64
C SER A 96 1.42 12.92 3.21
N PRO A 97 1.70 14.03 2.49
CA PRO A 97 1.39 14.13 1.07
C PRO A 97 2.06 13.03 0.23
N THR A 98 3.28 12.63 0.59
CA THR A 98 3.99 11.53 -0.08
C THR A 98 3.23 10.22 0.08
N GLU A 99 2.84 9.86 1.30
CA GLU A 99 2.02 8.67 1.55
C GLU A 99 0.66 8.73 0.83
N LEU A 100 0.04 9.91 0.75
CA LEU A 100 -1.23 10.08 0.03
C LEU A 100 -1.12 9.64 -1.42
N ILE A 101 -0.03 10.01 -2.09
CA ILE A 101 0.23 9.63 -3.47
C ILE A 101 0.67 8.17 -3.56
N ASP A 102 1.64 7.74 -2.74
CA ASP A 102 2.17 6.37 -2.78
C ASP A 102 1.07 5.33 -2.55
N VAL A 103 0.26 5.53 -1.52
CA VAL A 103 -0.86 4.63 -1.20
C VAL A 103 -1.94 4.70 -2.29
N ALA A 104 -2.23 5.88 -2.85
CA ALA A 104 -3.23 5.98 -3.92
C ALA A 104 -2.78 5.24 -5.19
N VAL A 105 -1.52 5.38 -5.57
CA VAL A 105 -0.92 4.66 -6.71
C VAL A 105 -0.93 3.16 -6.45
N LEU A 106 -0.49 2.70 -5.27
CA LEU A 106 -0.53 1.28 -4.91
C LEU A 106 -1.97 0.73 -4.90
N ALA A 107 -2.92 1.47 -4.35
CA ALA A 107 -4.32 1.05 -4.25
C ALA A 107 -5.01 0.99 -5.62
N GLU A 108 -4.67 1.87 -6.56
CA GLU A 108 -5.24 1.87 -7.92
C GLU A 108 -4.89 0.60 -8.68
N LYS A 109 -3.72 0.08 -8.33
CA LYS A 109 -3.03 -1.01 -8.98
C LYS A 109 -3.34 -2.37 -8.36
N PHE A 110 -3.18 -2.48 -7.04
CA PHE A 110 -3.35 -3.73 -6.30
C PHE A 110 -4.70 -3.85 -5.60
N GLY A 111 -5.51 -2.79 -5.60
CA GLY A 111 -6.68 -2.71 -4.75
C GLY A 111 -6.29 -2.81 -3.28
N ARG A 112 -7.10 -3.51 -2.48
CA ARG A 112 -6.79 -3.77 -1.07
C ARG A 112 -5.90 -4.99 -0.93
N ILE A 113 -4.64 -4.76 -0.59
CA ILE A 113 -3.69 -5.82 -0.26
C ILE A 113 -4.08 -6.43 1.11
N ARG A 114 -4.29 -7.74 1.14
CA ARG A 114 -4.68 -8.46 2.36
C ARG A 114 -3.54 -9.28 2.95
N SER A 115 -2.62 -9.76 2.13
CA SER A 115 -1.51 -10.62 2.56
C SER A 115 -0.34 -10.45 1.61
N VAL A 116 0.86 -10.39 2.17
CA VAL A 116 2.09 -10.12 1.41
C VAL A 116 3.00 -11.35 1.46
N ALA A 117 3.48 -11.80 0.31
CA ALA A 117 4.62 -12.71 0.23
C ALA A 117 5.89 -11.89 0.04
N VAL A 118 6.89 -12.12 0.88
CA VAL A 118 8.19 -11.44 0.79
C VAL A 118 9.21 -12.43 0.27
N ALA A 119 9.95 -12.07 -0.77
CA ALA A 119 11.15 -12.75 -1.22
C ALA A 119 12.35 -11.83 -0.96
N THR A 120 13.42 -12.35 -0.37
CA THR A 120 14.58 -11.52 -0.06
C THR A 120 15.91 -12.24 -0.27
N ILE A 121 16.90 -11.53 -0.80
CA ILE A 121 18.28 -12.03 -0.90
C ILE A 121 18.94 -12.01 0.49
N GLN A 122 18.53 -11.09 1.37
CA GLN A 122 19.06 -10.93 2.71
C GLN A 122 17.96 -11.13 3.75
N ALA A 123 18.00 -12.26 4.46
CA ALA A 123 17.04 -12.58 5.50
C ALA A 123 16.75 -11.42 6.47
N GLY A 124 17.78 -10.66 6.88
CA GLY A 124 17.62 -9.49 7.76
C GLY A 124 16.66 -8.42 7.22
N LEU A 125 16.66 -8.16 5.91
CA LEU A 125 15.74 -7.21 5.29
C LEU A 125 14.31 -7.76 5.25
N GLY A 126 14.15 -9.05 5.00
CA GLY A 126 12.85 -9.73 5.10
C GLY A 126 12.26 -9.65 6.51
N ILE A 127 13.09 -9.82 7.55
CA ILE A 127 12.67 -9.68 8.95
C ILE A 127 12.22 -8.25 9.25
N VAL A 128 13.04 -7.24 8.89
CA VAL A 128 12.68 -5.82 9.08
C VAL A 128 11.37 -5.48 8.36
N PHE A 129 11.20 -5.99 7.13
CA PHE A 129 9.96 -5.79 6.39
C PHE A 129 8.76 -6.44 7.11
N ALA A 130 8.92 -7.67 7.60
CA ALA A 130 7.87 -8.37 8.34
C ALA A 130 7.46 -7.60 9.61
N ASP A 131 8.43 -7.11 10.38
CA ASP A 131 8.19 -6.32 11.59
C ASP A 131 7.39 -5.04 11.27
N VAL A 132 7.82 -4.28 10.25
CA VAL A 132 7.13 -3.05 9.83
C VAL A 132 5.73 -3.35 9.30
N LEU A 133 5.56 -4.44 8.55
CA LEU A 133 4.27 -4.85 8.03
C LEU A 133 3.29 -5.17 9.17
N GLU A 134 3.70 -6.02 10.11
CA GLU A 134 2.86 -6.45 11.22
C GLU A 134 2.58 -5.31 12.21
N SER A 135 3.57 -4.44 12.49
CA SER A 135 3.38 -3.28 13.37
C SER A 135 2.34 -2.29 12.82
N ASN A 136 2.14 -2.28 11.51
CA ASN A 136 1.12 -1.46 10.83
C ASN A 136 -0.19 -2.23 10.56
N GLY A 137 -0.38 -3.41 11.16
CA GLY A 137 -1.59 -4.23 11.02
C GLY A 137 -1.70 -4.99 9.69
N GLY A 138 -0.64 -4.98 8.88
CA GLY A 138 -0.49 -5.88 7.75
C GLY A 138 -0.18 -7.31 8.20
N ARG A 139 -0.12 -8.23 7.24
CA ARG A 139 0.21 -9.63 7.53
C ARG A 139 0.95 -10.29 6.37
N LEU A 140 1.90 -11.14 6.73
CA LEU A 140 2.52 -12.06 5.79
C LEU A 140 1.50 -13.14 5.36
N SER A 141 1.58 -13.56 4.09
CA SER A 141 0.83 -14.71 3.61
C SER A 141 1.35 -16.00 4.23
N ARG A 142 0.44 -16.95 4.49
CA ARG A 142 0.79 -18.35 4.72
C ARG A 142 0.83 -19.04 3.37
N LEU A 143 2.02 -19.36 2.89
CA LEU A 143 2.19 -20.03 1.60
C LEU A 143 1.52 -21.41 1.64
N SER A 144 0.96 -21.81 0.51
CA SER A 144 0.38 -23.13 0.32
C SER A 144 1.47 -24.21 0.33
N GLU A 145 1.11 -25.43 0.73
CA GLU A 145 2.08 -26.54 0.77
C GLU A 145 2.60 -26.85 -0.65
N GLU A 146 1.77 -26.67 -1.67
CA GLU A 146 2.15 -26.78 -3.08
C GLU A 146 3.29 -25.79 -3.43
N THR A 147 3.15 -24.52 -3.04
CA THR A 147 4.19 -23.50 -3.23
C THR A 147 5.46 -23.84 -2.45
N LEU A 148 5.33 -24.23 -1.18
CA LEU A 148 6.47 -24.61 -0.34
C LEU A 148 7.25 -25.79 -0.93
N GLN A 149 6.56 -26.80 -1.47
CA GLN A 149 7.19 -27.94 -2.13
C GLN A 149 8.00 -27.54 -3.37
N GLU A 150 7.47 -26.64 -4.20
CA GLU A 150 8.21 -26.13 -5.36
C GLU A 150 9.41 -25.25 -4.95
N LEU A 151 9.25 -24.42 -3.92
CA LEU A 151 10.35 -23.63 -3.36
C LEU A 151 11.48 -24.53 -2.84
N ARG A 152 11.16 -25.63 -2.16
CA ARG A 152 12.16 -26.61 -1.67
C ARG A 152 12.99 -27.27 -2.79
N LYS A 153 12.48 -27.32 -4.02
CA LYS A 153 13.23 -27.84 -5.19
C LYS A 153 14.24 -26.84 -5.76
N ILE A 154 14.00 -25.55 -5.54
CA ILE A 154 14.81 -24.44 -6.09
C ILE A 154 15.82 -23.95 -5.05
N LEU A 155 15.39 -23.88 -3.80
CA LEU A 155 16.14 -23.26 -2.71
C LEU A 155 16.93 -24.29 -1.88
N PRO A 156 18.19 -23.99 -1.50
CA PRO A 156 18.99 -24.87 -0.67
C PRO A 156 18.34 -25.15 0.69
N PRO A 157 18.59 -26.33 1.30
CA PRO A 157 18.00 -26.69 2.59
C PRO A 157 18.28 -25.72 3.74
N ILE A 158 19.38 -24.97 3.68
CA ILE A 158 19.81 -24.04 4.73
C ILE A 158 18.99 -22.73 4.75
N THR A 159 18.21 -22.46 3.70
CA THR A 159 17.41 -21.22 3.59
C THR A 159 16.07 -21.34 4.33
N HIS A 160 15.61 -20.22 4.88
CA HIS A 160 14.24 -20.07 5.38
C HIS A 160 13.27 -20.01 4.18
N ARG A 161 12.46 -21.06 4.03
CA ARG A 161 11.61 -21.27 2.84
C ARG A 161 10.14 -20.94 3.07
N ASP A 162 9.76 -20.63 4.31
CA ASP A 162 8.47 -20.01 4.64
C ASP A 162 8.53 -18.51 4.34
N ASN A 163 7.49 -17.74 4.72
CA ASN A 163 7.43 -16.31 4.44
C ASN A 163 7.92 -15.50 5.66
N PRO A 164 8.95 -14.63 5.53
CA PRO A 164 9.68 -14.22 4.32
C PRO A 164 10.57 -15.31 3.73
N VAL A 165 10.52 -15.46 2.40
CA VAL A 165 11.30 -16.44 1.64
C VAL A 165 12.72 -15.91 1.45
N ASP A 166 13.68 -16.53 2.11
CA ASP A 166 15.10 -16.29 1.92
C ASP A 166 15.57 -16.98 0.64
N VAL A 167 15.73 -16.19 -0.42
CA VAL A 167 16.20 -16.68 -1.72
C VAL A 167 17.72 -16.78 -1.79
N SER A 168 18.45 -16.17 -0.83
CA SER A 168 19.90 -16.19 -0.72
C SER A 168 20.60 -16.04 -2.09
N PHE A 169 21.67 -16.79 -2.35
CA PHE A 169 22.38 -16.79 -3.63
C PHE A 169 21.54 -17.32 -4.81
N SER A 170 20.46 -18.08 -4.58
CA SER A 170 19.54 -18.48 -5.65
C SER A 170 18.80 -17.28 -6.23
N GLY A 171 18.63 -16.19 -5.46
CA GLY A 171 18.09 -14.93 -5.95
C GLY A 171 19.04 -14.18 -6.90
N LEU A 172 20.34 -14.53 -6.90
CA LEU A 172 21.31 -13.94 -7.84
C LEU A 172 21.21 -14.55 -9.25
N ASP A 173 20.64 -15.75 -9.35
CA ASP A 173 20.33 -16.40 -10.62
C ASP A 173 18.96 -15.90 -11.09
N THR A 174 18.97 -15.12 -12.16
CA THR A 174 17.78 -14.52 -12.78
C THR A 174 16.67 -15.52 -13.07
N LEU A 175 16.98 -16.72 -13.57
CA LEU A 175 15.97 -17.71 -13.93
C LEU A 175 15.35 -18.35 -12.68
N LYS A 176 16.17 -18.57 -11.64
CA LYS A 176 15.66 -19.04 -10.34
C LYS A 176 14.81 -17.98 -9.65
N LEU A 177 15.26 -16.72 -9.63
CA LEU A 177 14.49 -15.60 -9.09
C LEU A 177 13.15 -15.46 -9.81
N LYS A 178 13.15 -15.48 -11.16
CA LYS A 178 11.95 -15.51 -12.00
C LYS A 178 10.96 -16.58 -11.53
N LYS A 179 11.43 -17.83 -11.42
CA LYS A 179 10.59 -18.96 -11.00
C LYS A 179 10.04 -18.81 -9.58
N ILE A 180 10.85 -18.32 -8.64
CA ILE A 180 10.42 -18.09 -7.25
C ILE A 180 9.30 -17.04 -7.20
N LEU A 181 9.49 -15.90 -7.87
CA LEU A 181 8.51 -14.82 -7.89
C LEU A 181 7.19 -15.26 -8.56
N GLU A 182 7.26 -16.06 -9.62
CA GLU A 182 6.07 -16.66 -10.25
C GLU A 182 5.31 -17.59 -9.29
N LEU A 183 6.01 -18.40 -8.50
CA LEU A 183 5.39 -19.31 -7.53
C LEU A 183 4.65 -18.51 -6.45
N LEU A 184 5.27 -17.46 -5.91
CA LEU A 184 4.64 -16.59 -4.91
C LEU A 184 3.41 -15.87 -5.48
N LYS A 185 3.50 -15.40 -6.72
CA LYS A 185 2.39 -14.74 -7.44
C LYS A 185 1.20 -15.67 -7.70
N LYS A 186 1.45 -16.94 -8.03
CA LYS A 186 0.40 -17.95 -8.29
C LYS A 186 -0.24 -18.50 -7.03
N ASP A 187 0.34 -18.25 -5.86
CA ASP A 187 -0.19 -18.75 -4.61
C ASP A 187 -1.50 -18.04 -4.23
N LYS A 188 -2.57 -18.83 -4.06
CA LYS A 188 -3.92 -18.34 -3.74
C LYS A 188 -4.02 -17.53 -2.43
N ASN A 189 -3.06 -17.67 -1.53
CA ASN A 189 -3.04 -16.97 -0.25
C ASN A 189 -2.27 -15.63 -0.32
N VAL A 190 -1.73 -15.26 -1.49
CA VAL A 190 -0.90 -14.07 -1.70
C VAL A 190 -1.71 -13.01 -2.44
N SER A 191 -1.77 -11.79 -1.90
CA SER A 191 -2.39 -10.64 -2.57
C SER A 191 -1.35 -9.69 -3.19
N ALA A 192 -0.11 -9.72 -2.71
CA ALA A 192 0.99 -8.94 -3.24
C ALA A 192 2.32 -9.67 -2.98
N VAL A 193 3.26 -9.56 -3.92
CA VAL A 193 4.63 -10.05 -3.77
C VAL A 193 5.56 -8.86 -3.61
N VAL A 194 6.42 -8.91 -2.61
CA VAL A 194 7.49 -7.94 -2.39
C VAL A 194 8.82 -8.65 -2.56
N PHE A 195 9.64 -8.16 -3.47
CA PHE A 195 11.03 -8.59 -3.59
C PHE A 195 11.94 -7.50 -3.04
N CYS A 196 12.73 -7.81 -2.02
CA CYS A 196 13.61 -6.82 -1.39
C CYS A 196 15.06 -7.32 -1.26
N TYR A 197 16.00 -6.45 -1.57
CA TYR A 197 17.44 -6.65 -1.43
C TYR A 197 18.12 -5.31 -1.14
N ALA A 198 19.31 -5.33 -0.53
CA ALA A 198 20.04 -4.09 -0.18
C ALA A 198 21.47 -4.06 -0.76
N VAL A 199 22.21 -5.13 -0.52
CA VAL A 199 23.61 -5.32 -0.96
C VAL A 199 23.70 -6.52 -1.90
N VAL A 200 24.25 -6.31 -3.07
CA VAL A 200 24.43 -7.33 -4.09
C VAL A 200 25.81 -7.15 -4.72
N PRO A 201 26.45 -8.23 -5.23
CA PRO A 201 27.73 -8.08 -5.93
C PRO A 201 27.62 -7.05 -7.05
N PRO A 202 28.65 -6.23 -7.34
CA PRO A 202 28.59 -5.23 -8.40
C PRO A 202 28.26 -5.80 -9.79
N SER A 203 28.55 -7.09 -9.99
CA SER A 203 28.22 -7.83 -11.22
C SER A 203 26.77 -8.29 -11.31
N TRP A 204 26.02 -8.26 -10.21
CA TRP A 204 24.61 -8.62 -10.22
C TRP A 204 23.78 -7.39 -10.58
N VAL A 205 23.20 -7.45 -11.77
CA VAL A 205 22.24 -6.47 -12.26
C VAL A 205 20.86 -7.10 -12.12
N ILE A 206 19.91 -6.38 -11.54
CA ILE A 206 18.53 -6.81 -11.57
C ILE A 206 18.13 -6.97 -13.03
N PRO A 207 17.57 -8.11 -13.43
CA PRO A 207 17.12 -8.30 -14.79
C PRO A 207 15.77 -7.57 -14.95
N GLU A 208 15.78 -6.24 -14.93
CA GLU A 208 14.59 -5.41 -14.96
C GLU A 208 13.66 -5.77 -16.11
N GLU A 209 14.20 -6.09 -17.29
CA GLU A 209 13.39 -6.52 -18.44
C GLU A 209 12.66 -7.83 -18.16
N ILE A 210 13.29 -8.76 -17.44
CA ILE A 210 12.69 -10.05 -17.09
C ILE A 210 11.64 -9.88 -15.99
N ILE A 211 11.89 -9.01 -15.03
CA ILE A 211 10.88 -8.65 -14.02
C ILE A 211 9.71 -7.93 -14.71
N LYS A 212 9.98 -6.98 -15.61
CA LYS A 212 8.95 -6.32 -16.42
C LYS A 212 8.21 -7.30 -17.32
N GLU A 213 8.85 -8.33 -17.87
CA GLU A 213 8.19 -9.37 -18.67
C GLU A 213 7.28 -10.27 -17.81
N LEU A 214 7.77 -10.69 -16.65
CA LEU A 214 7.04 -11.53 -15.68
C LEU A 214 5.80 -10.86 -15.08
N PHE A 215 5.96 -9.57 -14.85
CA PHE A 215 4.98 -8.70 -14.24
C PHE A 215 4.49 -7.69 -15.29
N HIS A 216 4.46 -8.04 -16.57
CA HIS A 216 4.18 -7.11 -17.67
C HIS A 216 2.83 -6.39 -17.52
N ASP A 217 1.83 -7.10 -17.00
CA ASP A 217 0.50 -6.56 -16.72
C ASP A 217 0.33 -6.15 -15.25
N GLU A 218 1.42 -6.14 -14.49
CA GLU A 218 1.47 -5.90 -13.05
C GLU A 218 2.49 -4.82 -12.71
N ILE A 219 2.36 -4.22 -11.52
CA ILE A 219 3.22 -3.10 -11.17
C ILE A 219 4.41 -3.57 -10.38
N VAL A 220 5.58 -3.23 -10.91
CA VAL A 220 6.86 -3.38 -10.24
C VAL A 220 7.24 -2.02 -9.67
N VAL A 221 7.15 -1.88 -8.34
CA VAL A 221 7.62 -0.67 -7.66
C VAL A 221 9.05 -0.92 -7.18
N TYR A 222 9.99 -0.18 -7.75
CA TYR A 222 11.37 -0.17 -7.27
C TYR A 222 11.53 0.92 -6.23
N LEU A 223 11.51 0.53 -4.95
CA LEU A 223 11.92 1.41 -3.86
C LEU A 223 13.43 1.24 -3.67
N THR A 224 14.21 2.03 -4.40
CA THR A 224 15.65 2.13 -4.13
C THR A 224 15.89 3.33 -3.23
N SER A 225 16.74 3.19 -2.21
CA SER A 225 17.39 4.37 -1.68
C SER A 225 18.27 4.90 -2.82
N SER A 226 17.95 6.08 -3.35
CA SER A 226 18.91 6.80 -4.21
C SER A 226 20.27 6.75 -3.53
N PRO A 227 21.38 6.54 -4.26
CA PRO A 227 22.68 6.78 -3.65
C PRO A 227 22.73 8.24 -3.18
N PRO A 228 23.41 8.55 -2.06
CA PRO A 228 23.69 9.92 -1.68
C PRO A 228 24.46 10.68 -2.77
#